data_AF-A0A7X9QAI4-F1
#
_entry.id   AF-A0A7X9QAI4-F1
#
_cell.length_a   1.000
_cell.length_b   1.000
_cell.length_c   1.000
_cell.angle_alpha   90.00
_cell.angle_beta   90.00
_cell.angle_gamma   90.00
#
_symmetry.space_group_name_H-M   'P 1'
#
loop_
_entity.id
_entity.type
_entity.pdbx_description
1 polymer ?
#
loop_
_entity_poly.entity_id
_entity_poly.type
_entity_poly.pdbx_seq_one_letter_code
_entity_poly.pdbx_strand_id
1 'polypeptide(L)'
;IVFVIVFSIIPITFTEEITTNTQYTAVNIKTLKVRNAMDLNARGIGSIPVGTTVQILKVEKDWFFVKYMTVEGYVQSQFFKDFAVDISSSTPASDAETFDTPTQIIEVEAFDDNIEFVANYVAKPNRSTPIYEKPDERTKKIAYIPKYAQIEIAQIKGQWAYIKYENNIGYILNEDLVQYDALNPYADLFPGIIKYKYAAVIAKDTPLIDQENPNNIHRTIPAGAVIGVQEADKNGMMHVRYMSSRHGLISEEDTISLVEAVPYDKAEPGDLISVFTTFFPVHNSNILIVGRVYNMYLSSEMLNGKIIDVGETISMNDEIGPYRSETGYKKAPIASKTVDYGYGGGTCQMNTTTYNTLIQIPILIKHRRVHSRSGAVYAPVGFDAATGSLASVNMIFENTLPYPIMMQYYVSENVLTCLIYRAK
;
A
#
# COMPACT_ATOMS: atom_id res chain seq x y z
N ILE A 1 45.06 11.31 -31.11
CA ILE A 1 45.40 11.08 -29.68
C ILE A 1 44.11 10.64 -29.01
N VAL A 2 43.97 9.34 -28.74
CA VAL A 2 42.82 8.76 -28.04
C VAL A 2 43.35 8.37 -26.66
N PHE A 3 42.78 8.95 -25.60
CA PHE A 3 43.11 8.57 -24.22
C PHE A 3 42.28 7.34 -23.84
N VAL A 4 42.97 6.23 -23.56
CA VAL A 4 42.41 5.04 -22.93
C VAL A 4 42.74 5.12 -21.43
N ILE A 5 41.74 5.26 -20.58
CA ILE A 5 41.90 5.20 -19.13
C ILE A 5 41.76 3.74 -18.71
N VAL A 6 42.85 3.16 -18.22
CA VAL A 6 42.90 1.82 -17.65
C VAL A 6 42.62 1.95 -16.14
N PHE A 7 41.50 1.41 -15.67
CA PHE A 7 41.24 1.30 -14.22
C PHE A 7 41.88 0.02 -13.68
N SER A 8 42.80 0.19 -12.74
CA SER A 8 43.42 -0.90 -11.97
C SER A 8 42.45 -1.36 -10.88
N ILE A 9 42.15 -2.67 -10.86
CA ILE A 9 41.27 -3.30 -9.87
C ILE A 9 42.14 -3.67 -8.66
N ILE A 10 41.94 -2.99 -7.53
CA ILE A 10 42.45 -3.42 -6.23
C ILE A 10 41.34 -4.22 -5.55
N PRO A 11 41.56 -5.48 -5.14
CA PRO A 11 40.56 -6.22 -4.39
C PRO A 11 40.53 -5.70 -2.95
N ILE A 12 39.44 -5.05 -2.56
CA ILE A 12 39.15 -4.72 -1.18
C ILE A 12 38.45 -5.94 -0.57
N THR A 13 39.15 -6.68 0.30
CA THR A 13 38.55 -7.69 1.17
C THR A 13 37.94 -6.98 2.37
N PHE A 14 36.60 -6.91 2.41
CA PHE A 14 35.87 -6.56 3.63
C PHE A 14 35.58 -7.84 4.41
N THR A 15 36.30 -8.03 5.52
CA THR A 15 35.88 -8.90 6.61
C THR A 15 35.28 -8.03 7.70
N GLU A 16 33.95 -8.03 7.80
CA GLU A 16 33.26 -7.60 9.02
C GLU A 16 32.33 -8.74 9.47
N GLU A 17 32.60 -9.24 10.68
CA GLU A 17 31.68 -10.07 11.42
C GLU A 17 30.46 -9.23 11.82
N ILE A 18 29.32 -9.48 11.19
CA ILE A 18 28.04 -8.88 11.59
C ILE A 18 27.60 -9.56 12.89
N THR A 19 27.81 -8.90 14.02
CA THR A 19 27.17 -9.27 15.28
C THR A 19 25.71 -8.80 15.24
N THR A 20 24.80 -9.69 14.84
CA THR A 20 23.36 -9.43 14.78
C THR A 20 22.76 -9.38 16.19
N ASN A 21 22.52 -8.19 16.72
CA ASN A 21 21.72 -7.97 17.93
C ASN A 21 20.37 -7.30 17.62
N THR A 22 19.82 -7.51 16.43
CA THR A 22 18.47 -7.04 16.09
C THR A 22 17.44 -8.08 16.55
N GLN A 23 16.73 -7.78 17.65
CA GLN A 23 15.60 -8.59 18.13
C GLN A 23 14.33 -8.16 17.39
N TYR A 24 13.66 -9.10 16.74
CA TYR A 24 12.37 -8.83 16.08
C TYR A 24 11.24 -9.46 16.90
N THR A 25 10.01 -8.97 16.78
CA THR A 25 8.81 -9.71 17.17
C THR A 25 8.00 -10.07 15.93
N ALA A 26 7.30 -11.20 15.96
CA ALA A 26 6.38 -11.59 14.90
C ALA A 26 5.26 -12.45 15.46
N VAL A 27 4.10 -12.43 14.80
CA VAL A 27 2.92 -13.22 15.18
C VAL A 27 2.88 -14.49 14.35
N ASN A 28 2.79 -15.66 14.99
CA ASN A 28 2.67 -16.90 14.25
C ASN A 28 1.26 -17.13 13.70
N ILE A 29 1.15 -17.59 12.45
CA ILE A 29 -0.13 -17.85 11.77
C ILE A 29 -0.67 -19.27 11.95
N LYS A 30 0.10 -20.14 12.63
CA LYS A 30 -0.34 -21.48 13.05
C LYS A 30 0.45 -21.94 14.27
N THR A 31 -0.05 -22.96 14.97
CA THR A 31 0.67 -23.59 16.09
C THR A 31 2.02 -24.15 15.62
N LEU A 32 3.11 -23.78 16.30
CA LEU A 32 4.48 -24.14 15.94
C LEU A 32 5.07 -25.12 16.93
N LYS A 33 5.77 -26.14 16.42
CA LYS A 33 6.62 -27.02 17.22
C LYS A 33 8.03 -26.42 17.27
N VAL A 34 8.50 -26.08 18.46
CA VAL A 34 9.85 -25.54 18.70
C VAL A 34 10.84 -26.69 18.78
N ARG A 35 11.98 -26.57 18.10
CA ARG A 35 12.98 -27.65 17.94
C ARG A 35 14.35 -27.21 18.43
N ASN A 36 15.17 -28.18 18.83
CA ASN A 36 16.53 -27.93 19.29
C ASN A 36 17.57 -27.76 18.15
N ALA A 37 17.19 -27.97 16.89
CA ALA A 37 18.03 -27.73 15.71
C ALA A 37 17.16 -27.35 14.49
N MET A 38 17.78 -26.76 13.46
CA MET A 38 17.17 -26.39 12.18
C MET A 38 16.82 -27.59 11.27
N ASP A 39 16.14 -28.59 11.82
CA ASP A 39 15.72 -29.80 11.11
C ASP A 39 14.28 -30.17 11.50
N LEU A 40 13.44 -30.50 10.52
CA LEU A 40 12.05 -30.94 10.73
C LEU A 40 11.95 -32.24 11.53
N ASN A 41 13.00 -33.06 11.54
CA ASN A 41 13.09 -34.29 12.31
C ASN A 41 13.74 -34.10 13.68
N ALA A 42 14.28 -32.91 13.97
CA ALA A 42 14.88 -32.61 15.26
C ALA A 42 13.88 -32.70 16.41
N ARG A 43 14.40 -33.01 17.61
CA ARG A 43 13.61 -33.20 18.82
C ARG A 43 12.77 -31.94 19.11
N GLY A 44 11.47 -32.15 19.33
CA GLY A 44 10.58 -31.08 19.80
C GLY A 44 10.84 -30.78 21.27
N ILE A 45 11.06 -29.50 21.58
CA ILE A 45 11.34 -29.02 22.94
C ILE A 45 10.24 -28.09 23.47
N GLY A 46 9.26 -27.73 22.63
CA GLY A 46 8.10 -26.97 23.06
C GLY A 46 7.10 -26.74 21.92
N SER A 47 6.03 -25.99 22.23
CA SER A 47 5.01 -25.60 21.26
C SER A 47 4.58 -24.15 21.50
N ILE A 48 4.32 -23.42 20.42
CA ILE A 48 3.84 -22.03 20.44
C ILE A 48 2.42 -22.01 19.84
N PRO A 49 1.38 -21.58 20.57
CA PRO A 49 0.01 -21.51 20.06
C PRO A 49 -0.12 -20.53 18.89
N VAL A 50 -1.05 -20.77 17.96
CA VAL A 50 -1.35 -19.81 16.86
C VAL A 50 -1.73 -18.41 17.39
N GLY A 51 -1.39 -17.36 16.65
CA GLY A 51 -1.76 -15.97 16.96
C GLY A 51 -0.92 -15.34 18.08
N THR A 52 0.17 -16.01 18.46
CA THR A 52 1.08 -15.61 19.53
C THR A 52 2.22 -14.76 18.97
N THR A 53 2.48 -13.63 19.63
CA THR A 53 3.68 -12.83 19.36
C THR A 53 4.89 -13.52 19.98
N VAL A 54 5.93 -13.76 19.18
CA VAL A 54 7.20 -14.34 19.63
C VAL A 54 8.34 -13.38 19.37
N GLN A 55 9.39 -13.46 20.19
CA GLN A 55 10.64 -12.79 19.90
C GLN A 55 11.46 -13.66 18.96
N ILE A 56 11.96 -13.10 17.86
CA ILE A 56 12.91 -13.69 16.94
C ILE A 56 14.28 -13.13 17.31
N LEU A 57 15.11 -14.01 17.86
CA LEU A 57 16.46 -13.70 18.30
C LEU A 57 17.49 -13.87 17.18
N LYS A 58 17.23 -14.80 16.24
CA LYS A 58 18.05 -14.98 15.03
C LYS A 58 17.20 -15.38 13.84
N VAL A 59 17.61 -14.90 12.66
CA VAL A 59 17.01 -15.25 11.37
C VAL A 59 18.03 -16.04 10.56
N GLU A 60 17.73 -17.31 10.27
CA GLU A 60 18.65 -18.22 9.60
C GLU A 60 17.93 -19.00 8.48
N LYS A 61 18.02 -18.47 7.25
CA LYS A 61 17.38 -19.02 6.04
C LYS A 61 15.87 -19.27 6.23
N ASP A 62 15.47 -20.53 6.37
CA ASP A 62 14.08 -20.97 6.52
C ASP A 62 13.65 -21.16 7.99
N TRP A 63 14.53 -20.82 8.92
CA TRP A 63 14.34 -20.99 10.36
C TRP A 63 14.51 -19.66 11.09
N PHE A 64 13.67 -19.46 12.09
CA PHE A 64 13.87 -18.47 13.12
C PHE A 64 14.27 -19.15 14.41
N PHE A 65 15.29 -18.63 15.08
CA PHE A 65 15.53 -18.93 16.49
C PHE A 65 14.68 -17.98 17.32
N VAL A 66 13.68 -18.52 17.99
CA VAL A 66 12.65 -17.72 18.69
C VAL A 66 12.68 -17.96 20.18
N LYS A 67 12.21 -16.96 20.94
CA LYS A 67 11.92 -17.05 22.37
C LYS A 67 10.43 -16.85 22.61
N TYR A 68 9.84 -17.78 23.33
CA TYR A 68 8.46 -17.69 23.81
C TYR A 68 8.39 -18.22 25.25
N MET A 69 8.06 -17.34 26.20
CA MET A 69 8.12 -17.60 27.63
C MET A 69 9.51 -18.14 28.04
N THR A 70 9.59 -19.40 28.52
CA THR A 70 10.82 -20.07 28.95
C THR A 70 11.44 -20.95 27.86
N VAL A 71 10.84 -21.02 26.67
CA VAL A 71 11.28 -21.90 25.58
C VAL A 71 12.02 -21.09 24.51
N GLU A 72 13.26 -21.50 24.22
CA GLU A 72 14.08 -20.97 23.12
C GLU A 72 14.42 -22.09 22.13
N GLY A 73 14.26 -21.85 20.83
CA GLY A 73 14.59 -22.84 19.81
C GLY A 73 14.15 -22.48 18.41
N TYR A 74 14.36 -23.41 17.48
CA TYR A 74 14.15 -23.19 16.06
C TYR A 74 12.71 -23.52 15.64
N VAL A 75 12.13 -22.64 14.83
CA VAL A 75 10.82 -22.78 14.18
C VAL A 75 10.92 -22.34 12.71
N GLN A 76 10.04 -22.84 11.84
CA GLN A 76 10.06 -22.44 10.43
C GLN A 76 9.57 -21.00 10.24
N SER A 77 10.35 -20.21 9.49
CA SER A 77 10.14 -18.76 9.30
C SER A 77 8.86 -18.41 8.54
N GLN A 78 8.43 -19.29 7.63
CA GLN A 78 7.24 -19.11 6.78
C GLN A 78 5.91 -19.00 7.55
N PHE A 79 5.89 -19.33 8.85
CA PHE A 79 4.67 -19.31 9.66
C PHE A 79 4.52 -18.05 10.52
N PHE A 80 5.14 -16.95 10.10
CA PHE A 80 5.09 -15.68 10.81
C PHE A 80 4.56 -14.56 9.92
N LYS A 81 3.87 -13.61 10.56
CA LYS A 81 3.38 -12.36 10.00
C LYS A 81 3.61 -11.23 11.01
N ASP A 82 3.23 -10.01 10.67
CA ASP A 82 3.19 -8.88 11.61
C ASP A 82 4.56 -8.64 12.29
N PHE A 83 5.64 -8.60 11.49
CA PHE A 83 7.01 -8.40 11.98
C PHE A 83 7.22 -6.95 12.49
N ALA A 84 7.80 -6.82 13.68
CA ALA A 84 8.22 -5.56 14.28
C ALA A 84 9.61 -5.71 14.92
N VAL A 85 10.27 -4.60 15.24
CA VAL A 85 11.55 -4.61 15.98
C VAL A 85 11.22 -4.52 17.47
N ASP A 86 11.81 -5.38 18.32
CA ASP A 86 11.59 -5.36 19.77
C ASP A 86 12.50 -4.28 20.40
N ILE A 87 11.91 -3.17 20.87
CA ILE A 87 12.63 -2.06 21.52
C ILE A 87 12.38 -2.11 23.03
N SER A 88 12.64 -3.26 23.66
CA SER A 88 12.66 -3.37 25.12
C SER A 88 14.09 -3.30 25.67
N SER A 89 14.79 -2.20 25.38
CA SER A 89 15.97 -1.79 26.15
C SER A 89 16.26 -0.29 26.01
N SER A 90 15.34 0.56 26.44
CA SER A 90 15.68 1.94 26.83
C SER A 90 14.63 2.53 27.76
N THR A 91 15.07 2.86 28.97
CA THR A 91 14.35 3.51 30.07
C THR A 91 13.73 4.85 29.64
N PRO A 92 12.54 5.25 30.15
CA PRO A 92 11.82 6.43 29.66
C PRO A 92 12.41 7.73 30.21
N ALA A 93 12.60 8.72 29.33
CA ALA A 93 12.70 10.11 29.73
C ALA A 93 11.31 10.76 29.53
N SER A 94 10.74 11.25 30.63
CA SER A 94 9.62 12.17 30.61
C SER A 94 10.05 13.46 29.93
N ASP A 95 9.19 14.00 29.07
CA ASP A 95 8.74 15.39 29.05
C ASP A 95 7.98 15.58 27.74
N ALA A 96 6.68 15.32 27.79
CA ALA A 96 5.75 15.61 26.72
C ALA A 96 5.40 17.09 26.78
N GLU A 97 6.07 17.91 25.97
CA GLU A 97 5.55 19.22 25.62
C GLU A 97 4.42 19.05 24.60
N THR A 98 3.26 19.58 24.96
CA THR A 98 2.04 19.61 24.15
C THR A 98 2.25 20.46 22.90
N PHE A 99 2.23 19.84 21.73
CA PHE A 99 2.13 20.55 20.46
C PHE A 99 0.71 21.10 20.29
N ASP A 100 0.55 22.39 20.53
CA ASP A 100 -0.65 23.15 20.22
C ASP A 100 -0.73 23.30 18.69
N THR A 101 -1.56 22.47 18.06
CA THR A 101 -1.83 22.59 16.62
C THR A 101 -2.92 23.64 16.45
N PRO A 102 -2.74 24.68 15.63
CA PRO A 102 -3.81 25.62 15.35
C PRO A 102 -4.98 24.85 14.74
N THR A 103 -6.05 24.70 15.52
CA THR A 103 -7.31 24.15 15.04
C THR A 103 -7.91 25.19 14.11
N GLN A 104 -7.63 25.09 12.81
CA GLN A 104 -8.53 25.70 11.84
C GLN A 104 -9.87 24.99 12.00
N ILE A 105 -10.86 25.73 12.48
CA ILE A 105 -12.25 25.30 12.48
C ILE A 105 -12.65 25.19 11.02
N ILE A 106 -12.54 23.99 10.45
CA ILE A 106 -13.13 23.67 9.16
C ILE A 106 -14.64 23.68 9.41
N GLU A 107 -15.35 24.70 8.91
CA GLU A 107 -16.80 24.61 8.78
C GLU A 107 -17.10 23.39 7.91
N VAL A 108 -17.60 22.32 8.54
CA VAL A 108 -18.07 21.15 7.80
C VAL A 108 -19.30 21.60 7.03
N GLU A 109 -19.21 21.63 5.70
CA GLU A 109 -20.36 21.94 4.85
C GLU A 109 -21.56 21.09 5.27
N ALA A 110 -22.71 21.74 5.45
CA ALA A 110 -23.93 21.06 5.83
C ALA A 110 -24.37 20.06 4.75
N PHE A 111 -25.06 19.00 5.17
CA PHE A 111 -25.74 18.11 4.23
C PHE A 111 -26.84 18.87 3.49
N ASP A 112 -26.97 18.61 2.19
CA ASP A 112 -28.12 19.11 1.45
C ASP A 112 -29.30 18.15 1.63
N ASP A 113 -30.21 18.52 2.53
CA ASP A 113 -31.39 17.74 2.88
C ASP A 113 -32.54 17.89 1.84
N ASN A 114 -32.37 18.74 0.81
CA ASN A 114 -33.41 19.02 -0.20
C ASN A 114 -33.19 18.30 -1.54
N ILE A 115 -32.14 17.51 -1.67
CA ILE A 115 -31.80 16.81 -2.91
C ILE A 115 -32.29 15.36 -2.87
N GLU A 116 -32.77 14.86 -4.01
CA GLU A 116 -33.07 13.44 -4.22
C GLU A 116 -31.82 12.57 -3.92
N PHE A 117 -32.01 11.39 -3.32
CA PHE A 117 -30.89 10.50 -3.05
C PHE A 117 -30.26 10.01 -4.37
N VAL A 118 -29.09 10.56 -4.73
CA VAL A 118 -28.27 10.12 -5.86
C VAL A 118 -27.00 9.46 -5.33
N ALA A 119 -26.83 8.17 -5.61
CA ALA A 119 -25.68 7.42 -5.14
C ALA A 119 -24.41 7.84 -5.92
N ASN A 120 -23.46 8.46 -5.22
CA ASN A 120 -22.15 8.84 -5.74
C ASN A 120 -21.08 7.79 -5.47
N TYR A 121 -21.25 6.98 -4.41
CA TYR A 121 -20.31 5.94 -4.01
C TYR A 121 -21.03 4.69 -3.53
N VAL A 122 -20.28 3.59 -3.47
CA VAL A 122 -20.61 2.43 -2.64
C VAL A 122 -19.51 2.18 -1.62
N ALA A 123 -19.87 1.65 -0.46
CA ALA A 123 -18.92 1.20 0.55
C ALA A 123 -19.48 0.02 1.34
N LYS A 124 -18.71 -0.47 2.31
CA LYS A 124 -19.07 -1.60 3.18
C LYS A 124 -18.69 -1.30 4.62
N PRO A 125 -19.56 -1.57 5.62
CA PRO A 125 -19.18 -1.37 7.00
C PRO A 125 -18.25 -2.50 7.47
N ASN A 126 -17.21 -2.15 8.23
CA ASN A 126 -16.22 -3.09 8.76
C ASN A 126 -16.71 -3.84 10.03
N ARG A 127 -17.85 -3.41 10.59
CA ARG A 127 -18.60 -4.02 11.70
C ARG A 127 -20.10 -3.88 11.46
N SER A 128 -20.92 -4.44 12.35
CA SER A 128 -22.36 -4.17 12.33
C SER A 128 -22.56 -2.75 12.85
N THR A 129 -23.15 -1.87 12.05
CA THR A 129 -23.23 -0.43 12.35
C THR A 129 -24.67 0.08 12.20
N PRO A 130 -25.16 0.93 13.12
CA PRO A 130 -26.49 1.51 13.01
C PRO A 130 -26.56 2.60 11.94
N ILE A 131 -27.76 2.79 11.38
CA ILE A 131 -28.14 3.97 10.60
C ILE A 131 -28.80 4.96 11.55
N TYR A 132 -28.30 6.19 11.62
CA TYR A 132 -28.83 7.26 12.46
C TYR A 132 -29.80 8.15 11.68
N GLU A 133 -30.80 8.71 12.36
CA GLU A 133 -31.78 9.63 11.76
C GLU A 133 -31.18 10.99 11.39
N LYS A 134 -30.18 11.44 12.15
CA LYS A 134 -29.42 12.67 11.90
C LYS A 134 -27.92 12.38 12.05
N PRO A 135 -27.01 13.25 11.58
CA PRO A 135 -25.57 13.12 11.79
C PRO A 135 -25.18 13.44 13.25
N ASP A 136 -25.77 12.70 14.19
CA ASP A 136 -25.49 12.72 15.63
C ASP A 136 -25.81 11.33 16.21
N GLU A 137 -24.81 10.70 16.84
CA GLU A 137 -24.89 9.36 17.41
C GLU A 137 -25.91 9.21 18.55
N ARG A 138 -26.38 10.33 19.12
CA ARG A 138 -27.41 10.36 20.17
C ARG A 138 -28.83 10.23 19.60
N THR A 139 -28.97 10.33 18.28
CA THR A 139 -30.28 10.28 17.62
C THR A 139 -30.82 8.86 17.49
N LYS A 140 -32.07 8.76 17.03
CA LYS A 140 -32.72 7.48 16.81
C LYS A 140 -31.93 6.64 15.81
N LYS A 141 -31.70 5.37 16.17
CA LYS A 141 -31.15 4.35 15.27
C LYS A 141 -32.31 3.74 14.47
N ILE A 142 -32.29 3.94 13.15
CA ILE A 142 -33.35 3.52 12.22
C ILE A 142 -33.27 2.01 11.97
N ALA A 143 -32.08 1.52 11.64
CA ALA A 143 -31.81 0.13 11.33
C ALA A 143 -30.33 -0.20 11.61
N TYR A 144 -29.94 -1.45 11.43
CA TYR A 144 -28.55 -1.89 11.49
C TYR A 144 -28.13 -2.52 10.17
N ILE A 145 -26.93 -2.16 9.70
CA ILE A 145 -26.34 -2.71 8.50
C ILE A 145 -25.41 -3.87 8.91
N PRO A 146 -25.57 -5.07 8.33
CA PRO A 146 -24.65 -6.17 8.58
C PRO A 146 -23.22 -5.85 8.13
N LYS A 147 -22.23 -6.37 8.87
CA LYS A 147 -20.82 -6.28 8.50
C LYS A 147 -20.58 -6.75 7.05
N TYR A 148 -19.94 -5.90 6.25
CA TYR A 148 -19.66 -6.07 4.82
C TYR A 148 -20.85 -6.10 3.87
N ALA A 149 -22.05 -5.74 4.30
CA ALA A 149 -23.14 -5.46 3.37
C ALA A 149 -22.79 -4.22 2.52
N GLN A 150 -23.08 -4.26 1.22
CA GLN A 150 -22.85 -3.11 0.36
C GLN A 150 -23.92 -2.05 0.62
N ILE A 151 -23.49 -0.78 0.74
CA ILE A 151 -24.37 0.37 0.90
C ILE A 151 -24.11 1.38 -0.22
N GLU A 152 -25.11 2.19 -0.53
CA GLU A 152 -24.99 3.35 -1.41
C GLU A 152 -24.78 4.61 -0.58
N ILE A 153 -23.94 5.52 -1.06
CA ILE A 153 -23.62 6.77 -0.38
C ILE A 153 -23.87 7.92 -1.34
N ALA A 154 -24.66 8.91 -0.90
CA ALA A 154 -24.95 10.09 -1.69
C ALA A 154 -24.01 11.25 -1.35
N GLN A 155 -23.75 11.50 -0.05
CA GLN A 155 -22.93 12.62 0.40
C GLN A 155 -21.99 12.16 1.52
N ILE A 156 -20.78 12.74 1.56
CA ILE A 156 -19.79 12.54 2.62
C ILE A 156 -19.44 13.93 3.14
N LYS A 157 -19.74 14.22 4.42
CA LYS A 157 -19.46 15.50 5.06
C LYS A 157 -18.84 15.27 6.43
N GLY A 158 -17.57 15.67 6.59
CA GLY A 158 -16.81 15.45 7.82
C GLY A 158 -16.75 13.96 8.20
N GLN A 159 -17.14 13.64 9.43
CA GLN A 159 -17.16 12.26 9.93
C GLN A 159 -18.39 11.46 9.48
N TRP A 160 -19.35 12.07 8.78
CA TRP A 160 -20.63 11.45 8.44
C TRP A 160 -20.77 11.17 6.94
N ALA A 161 -21.49 10.11 6.61
CA ALA A 161 -21.99 9.82 5.28
C ALA A 161 -23.50 9.69 5.29
N TYR A 162 -24.16 10.26 4.28
CA TYR A 162 -25.59 10.10 4.02
C TYR A 162 -25.79 8.92 3.06
N ILE A 163 -26.48 7.89 3.54
CA ILE A 163 -26.46 6.56 2.92
C ILE A 163 -27.86 5.99 2.72
N LYS A 164 -27.93 4.98 1.86
CA LYS A 164 -29.09 4.13 1.66
C LYS A 164 -28.68 2.66 1.78
N TYR A 165 -29.44 1.91 2.57
CA TYR A 165 -29.32 0.46 2.67
C TYR A 165 -30.73 -0.16 2.70
N GLU A 166 -31.04 -0.98 1.70
CA GLU A 166 -32.38 -1.48 1.44
C GLU A 166 -33.39 -0.32 1.36
N ASN A 167 -34.38 -0.27 2.25
CA ASN A 167 -35.39 0.78 2.32
C ASN A 167 -35.06 1.88 3.35
N ASN A 168 -33.90 1.80 4.01
CA ASN A 168 -33.52 2.72 5.07
C ASN A 168 -32.53 3.75 4.54
N ILE A 169 -32.84 5.02 4.78
CA ILE A 169 -31.98 6.17 4.45
C ILE A 169 -31.65 6.89 5.75
N GLY A 170 -30.40 7.32 5.91
CA GLY A 170 -29.96 8.05 7.09
C GLY A 170 -28.45 8.25 7.09
N TYR A 171 -27.86 8.38 8.28
CA TYR A 171 -26.46 8.77 8.45
C TYR A 171 -25.65 7.67 9.12
N ILE A 172 -24.38 7.54 8.70
CA ILE A 172 -23.41 6.59 9.26
C ILE A 172 -22.06 7.30 9.44
N LEU A 173 -21.24 6.82 10.37
CA LEU A 173 -19.88 7.31 10.55
C LEU A 173 -18.94 6.77 9.46
N ASN A 174 -18.13 7.65 8.88
CA ASN A 174 -17.15 7.29 7.84
C ASN A 174 -16.08 6.33 8.36
N GLU A 175 -15.71 6.40 9.64
CA GLU A 175 -14.74 5.50 10.28
C GLU A 175 -15.18 4.03 10.30
N ASP A 176 -16.50 3.78 10.20
CA ASP A 176 -17.04 2.43 10.15
C ASP A 176 -17.00 1.83 8.74
N LEU A 177 -16.72 2.64 7.71
CA LEU A 177 -16.80 2.26 6.32
C LEU A 177 -15.42 1.94 5.72
N VAL A 178 -15.40 0.93 4.85
CA VAL A 178 -14.23 0.48 4.10
C VAL A 178 -14.63 0.10 2.68
N GLN A 179 -13.64 -0.09 1.80
CA GLN A 179 -13.86 -0.50 0.39
C GLN A 179 -14.80 0.43 -0.35
N TYR A 180 -14.47 1.72 -0.34
CA TYR A 180 -15.15 2.69 -1.17
C TYR A 180 -14.86 2.42 -2.65
N ASP A 181 -15.88 2.60 -3.48
CA ASP A 181 -15.77 2.71 -4.94
C ASP A 181 -16.70 3.83 -5.41
N ALA A 182 -16.22 4.68 -6.31
CA ALA A 182 -17.03 5.75 -6.89
C ALA A 182 -17.99 5.19 -7.95
N LEU A 183 -19.27 5.55 -7.86
CA LEU A 183 -20.27 5.36 -8.91
C LEU A 183 -20.29 6.56 -9.87
N ASN A 184 -20.08 7.75 -9.32
CA ASN A 184 -19.88 8.98 -10.08
C ASN A 184 -18.40 9.36 -10.02
N PRO A 185 -17.64 9.25 -11.13
CA PRO A 185 -16.20 9.54 -11.13
C PRO A 185 -15.89 11.02 -10.88
N TYR A 186 -16.86 11.92 -11.04
CA TYR A 186 -16.70 13.36 -10.81
C TYR A 186 -17.18 13.82 -9.43
N ALA A 187 -17.65 12.90 -8.58
CA ALA A 187 -17.96 13.24 -7.19
C ALA A 187 -16.66 13.53 -6.42
N ASP A 188 -16.79 14.18 -5.26
CA ASP A 188 -15.65 14.48 -4.39
C ASP A 188 -14.87 13.20 -4.01
N LEU A 189 -13.59 13.37 -3.69
CA LEU A 189 -12.77 12.25 -3.23
C LEU A 189 -13.32 11.68 -1.91
N PHE A 190 -13.41 10.36 -1.83
CA PHE A 190 -13.88 9.67 -0.62
C PHE A 190 -12.74 9.45 0.41
N PRO A 191 -13.08 9.23 1.69
CA PRO A 191 -12.10 9.11 2.77
C PRO A 191 -11.08 7.99 2.56
N GLY A 192 -9.80 8.30 2.79
CA GLY A 192 -8.69 7.34 2.71
C GLY A 192 -7.88 7.39 1.41
N ILE A 193 -8.34 8.14 0.39
CA ILE A 193 -7.54 8.43 -0.80
C ILE A 193 -6.30 9.22 -0.40
N ILE A 194 -5.14 8.79 -0.90
CA ILE A 194 -3.86 9.47 -0.71
C ILE A 194 -3.49 10.10 -2.05
N LYS A 195 -3.58 11.42 -2.12
CA LYS A 195 -3.21 12.22 -3.29
C LYS A 195 -1.89 12.91 -3.05
N TYR A 196 -0.86 12.57 -3.82
CA TYR A 196 0.44 13.23 -3.75
C TYR A 196 0.45 14.51 -4.59
N LYS A 197 1.16 15.53 -4.11
CA LYS A 197 1.31 16.81 -4.83
C LYS A 197 2.40 16.74 -5.90
N TYR A 198 3.46 15.97 -5.65
CA TYR A 198 4.60 15.89 -6.56
C TYR A 198 5.01 14.44 -6.84
N ALA A 199 5.56 14.21 -8.04
CA ALA A 199 6.47 13.11 -8.31
C ALA A 199 7.92 13.61 -8.14
N ALA A 200 8.64 13.06 -7.18
CA ALA A 200 10.02 13.39 -6.86
C ALA A 200 10.99 12.36 -7.46
N VAL A 201 12.08 12.83 -8.07
CA VAL A 201 13.23 11.99 -8.44
C VAL A 201 14.28 12.07 -7.35
N ILE A 202 14.72 10.93 -6.83
CA ILE A 202 15.65 10.84 -5.70
C ILE A 202 17.10 11.00 -6.17
N ALA A 203 17.87 11.88 -5.53
CA ALA A 203 19.22 12.25 -5.96
C ALA A 203 20.31 11.28 -5.51
N LYS A 204 20.15 10.71 -4.32
CA LYS A 204 21.07 9.78 -3.68
C LYS A 204 20.26 8.82 -2.82
N ASP A 205 20.87 7.75 -2.32
CA ASP A 205 20.19 6.86 -1.40
C ASP A 205 19.68 7.62 -0.17
N THR A 206 18.36 7.62 0.04
CA THR A 206 17.69 8.49 1.02
C THR A 206 16.93 7.65 2.04
N PRO A 207 17.15 7.88 3.35
CA PRO A 207 16.37 7.20 4.37
C PRO A 207 14.92 7.68 4.34
N LEU A 208 13.98 6.74 4.25
CA LEU A 208 12.58 6.95 4.57
C LEU A 208 12.42 6.80 6.08
N ILE A 209 12.48 7.92 6.79
CA ILE A 209 12.39 7.94 8.26
C ILE A 209 10.94 7.86 8.71
N ASP A 210 10.70 7.29 9.87
CA ASP A 210 9.38 7.26 10.48
C ASP A 210 8.96 8.68 10.92
N GLN A 211 7.70 9.04 10.64
CA GLN A 211 7.17 10.37 10.95
C GLN A 211 7.12 10.66 12.45
N GLU A 212 6.86 9.64 13.29
CA GLU A 212 6.75 9.79 14.75
C GLU A 212 8.11 9.61 15.44
N ASN A 213 9.02 8.82 14.85
CA ASN A 213 10.35 8.59 15.38
C ASN A 213 11.43 8.72 14.29
N PRO A 214 12.03 9.92 14.13
CA PRO A 214 13.05 10.18 13.11
C PRO A 214 14.29 9.26 13.15
N ASN A 215 14.57 8.64 14.30
CA ASN A 215 15.68 7.68 14.43
C ASN A 215 15.36 6.30 13.84
N ASN A 216 14.09 6.02 13.57
CA ASN A 216 13.65 4.78 12.96
C ASN A 216 13.60 4.95 11.43
N ILE A 217 14.44 4.21 10.72
CA ILE A 217 14.45 4.18 9.26
C ILE A 217 13.57 3.01 8.81
N HIS A 218 12.45 3.31 8.16
CA HIS A 218 11.59 2.28 7.56
C HIS A 218 12.32 1.50 6.48
N ARG A 219 13.08 2.23 5.65
CA ARG A 219 13.82 1.73 4.47
C ARG A 219 14.71 2.83 3.88
N THR A 220 15.68 2.44 3.07
CA THR A 220 16.40 3.37 2.17
C THR A 220 15.79 3.33 0.76
N ILE A 221 15.44 4.50 0.24
CA ILE A 221 14.98 4.70 -1.13
C ILE A 221 16.22 4.88 -2.02
N PRO A 222 16.39 4.08 -3.09
CA PRO A 222 17.59 4.13 -3.90
C PRO A 222 17.64 5.41 -4.75
N ALA A 223 18.86 5.88 -5.02
CA ALA A 223 19.11 6.96 -5.97
C ALA A 223 18.46 6.68 -7.34
N GLY A 224 17.89 7.70 -7.97
CA GLY A 224 17.17 7.61 -9.24
C GLY A 224 15.74 7.04 -9.14
N ALA A 225 15.28 6.61 -7.96
CA ALA A 225 13.87 6.26 -7.78
C ALA A 225 12.96 7.47 -8.03
N VAL A 226 11.78 7.20 -8.58
CA VAL A 226 10.70 8.18 -8.66
C VAL A 226 9.66 7.83 -7.60
N ILE A 227 9.24 8.78 -6.78
CA ILE A 227 8.22 8.57 -5.74
C ILE A 227 7.19 9.69 -5.69
N GLY A 228 5.95 9.37 -5.33
CA GLY A 228 4.93 10.36 -4.99
C GLY A 228 5.18 10.92 -3.59
N VAL A 229 5.15 12.25 -3.46
CA VAL A 229 5.40 12.97 -2.20
C VAL A 229 4.40 14.11 -2.02
N GLN A 230 4.15 14.48 -0.76
CA GLN A 230 3.48 15.73 -0.43
C GLN A 230 4.45 16.91 -0.52
N GLU A 231 3.90 18.11 -0.38
CA GLU A 231 4.70 19.32 -0.15
C GLU A 231 5.57 19.16 1.10
N ALA A 232 6.77 19.76 1.04
CA ALA A 232 7.65 19.82 2.18
C ALA A 232 7.00 20.64 3.31
N ASP A 233 7.19 20.17 4.54
CA ASP A 233 6.87 20.96 5.72
C ASP A 233 7.88 22.12 5.89
N LYS A 234 7.69 22.92 6.94
CA LYS A 234 8.58 24.05 7.27
C LYS A 234 10.04 23.65 7.52
N ASN A 235 10.32 22.37 7.70
CA ASN A 235 11.65 21.82 7.95
C ASN A 235 12.25 21.18 6.68
N GLY A 236 11.59 21.29 5.53
CA GLY A 236 12.03 20.64 4.28
C GLY A 236 11.77 19.14 4.24
N MET A 237 10.87 18.61 5.09
CA MET A 237 10.53 17.19 5.12
C MET A 237 9.27 16.92 4.32
N MET A 238 9.35 16.07 3.30
CA MET A 238 8.22 15.68 2.46
C MET A 238 7.60 14.37 2.95
N HIS A 239 6.26 14.34 3.03
CA HIS A 239 5.53 13.17 3.51
C HIS A 239 5.27 12.15 2.40
N VAL A 240 5.47 10.88 2.73
CA VAL A 240 5.23 9.73 1.88
C VAL A 240 4.52 8.64 2.67
N ARG A 241 3.54 7.96 2.08
CA ARG A 241 2.91 6.82 2.73
C ARG A 241 3.82 5.61 2.67
N TYR A 242 4.04 4.95 3.81
CA TYR A 242 4.76 3.69 3.88
C TYR A 242 3.84 2.55 4.34
N MET A 243 3.67 1.53 3.50
CA MET A 243 2.85 0.34 3.81
C MET A 243 1.41 0.68 4.22
N SER A 244 0.66 -0.27 4.79
CA SER A 244 -0.77 -0.14 5.07
C SER A 244 -1.14 0.84 6.19
N SER A 245 -0.24 1.21 7.09
CA SER A 245 -0.57 2.09 8.24
C SER A 245 0.54 3.06 8.70
N ARG A 246 1.71 3.08 8.05
CA ARG A 246 2.84 3.92 8.47
C ARG A 246 3.03 5.13 7.56
N HIS A 247 3.64 6.17 8.12
CA HIS A 247 4.00 7.37 7.41
C HIS A 247 5.51 7.52 7.45
N GLY A 248 6.08 7.94 6.33
CA GLY A 248 7.50 8.21 6.22
C GLY A 248 7.75 9.63 5.76
N LEU A 249 8.93 10.13 6.10
CA LEU A 249 9.43 11.41 5.66
C LEU A 249 10.72 11.20 4.87
N ILE A 250 10.92 12.05 3.86
CA ILE A 250 12.21 12.21 3.19
C ILE A 250 12.59 13.68 3.14
N SER A 251 13.88 13.98 3.07
CA SER A 251 14.35 15.37 2.90
C SER A 251 14.09 15.83 1.46
N GLU A 252 13.59 17.06 1.29
CA GLU A 252 13.47 17.71 -0.01
C GLU A 252 14.84 17.92 -0.69
N GLU A 253 15.87 18.21 0.11
CA GLU A 253 17.25 18.39 -0.38
C GLU A 253 17.84 17.12 -1.02
N ASP A 254 17.23 15.97 -0.76
CA ASP A 254 17.63 14.69 -1.34
C ASP A 254 16.95 14.42 -2.70
N THR A 255 16.24 15.40 -3.27
CA THR A 255 15.56 15.27 -4.56
C THR A 255 16.23 16.06 -5.67
N ILE A 256 16.21 15.52 -6.90
CA ILE A 256 16.71 16.16 -8.11
C ILE A 256 15.65 17.08 -8.70
N SER A 257 14.41 16.61 -8.74
CA SER A 257 13.31 17.30 -9.40
C SER A 257 11.98 16.92 -8.77
N LEU A 258 11.10 17.90 -8.66
CA LEU A 258 9.70 17.73 -8.30
C LEU A 258 8.84 18.09 -9.51
N VAL A 259 8.02 17.14 -9.96
CA VAL A 259 7.01 17.37 -11.00
C VAL A 259 5.65 17.45 -10.33
N GLU A 260 4.97 18.58 -10.42
CA GLU A 260 3.67 18.79 -9.80
C GLU A 260 2.57 17.98 -10.50
N ALA A 261 1.71 17.34 -9.71
CA ALA A 261 0.46 16.75 -10.17
C ALA A 261 -0.63 17.83 -10.25
N VAL A 262 -0.90 18.32 -11.45
CA VAL A 262 -1.86 19.38 -11.74
C VAL A 262 -3.29 18.83 -11.63
N PRO A 263 -4.26 19.62 -11.12
CA PRO A 263 -5.68 19.26 -11.20
C PRO A 263 -6.11 18.89 -12.63
N TYR A 264 -6.85 17.80 -12.78
CA TYR A 264 -7.22 17.25 -14.10
C TYR A 264 -7.97 18.27 -14.98
N ASP A 265 -8.78 19.15 -14.38
CA ASP A 265 -9.57 20.17 -15.06
C ASP A 265 -8.73 21.37 -15.55
N LYS A 266 -7.47 21.45 -15.11
CA LYS A 266 -6.50 22.50 -15.46
C LYS A 266 -5.26 21.97 -16.17
N ALA A 267 -5.12 20.65 -16.29
CA ALA A 267 -3.95 20.02 -16.86
C ALA A 267 -3.87 20.24 -18.37
N GLU A 268 -2.70 20.54 -18.90
CA GLU A 268 -2.40 20.66 -20.33
C GLU A 268 -1.72 19.39 -20.89
N PRO A 269 -1.67 19.21 -22.22
CA PRO A 269 -0.96 18.09 -22.86
C PRO A 269 0.46 17.88 -22.33
N GLY A 270 0.70 16.72 -21.69
CA GLY A 270 1.98 16.36 -21.08
C GLY A 270 2.10 16.64 -19.59
N ASP A 271 1.10 17.26 -18.96
CA ASP A 271 1.10 17.49 -17.51
C ASP A 271 0.84 16.20 -16.74
N LEU A 272 1.54 16.05 -15.61
CA LEU A 272 1.25 15.02 -14.61
C LEU A 272 -0.05 15.39 -13.90
N ILE A 273 -0.97 14.42 -13.77
CA ILE A 273 -2.26 14.65 -13.08
C ILE A 273 -2.47 13.77 -11.85
N SER A 274 -1.72 12.66 -11.76
CA SER A 274 -1.73 11.82 -10.56
C SER A 274 -0.47 10.97 -10.47
N VAL A 275 -0.03 10.69 -9.24
CA VAL A 275 1.07 9.79 -8.93
C VAL A 275 0.76 8.99 -7.67
N PHE A 276 1.21 7.74 -7.63
CA PHE A 276 1.18 6.93 -6.41
C PHE A 276 2.36 5.97 -6.35
N THR A 277 2.84 5.69 -5.14
CA THR A 277 3.99 4.85 -4.87
C THR A 277 3.66 3.77 -3.84
N THR A 278 4.13 2.55 -4.10
CA THR A 278 4.19 1.48 -3.09
C THR A 278 5.62 0.97 -2.93
N PHE A 279 5.90 0.43 -1.76
CA PHE A 279 7.22 -0.13 -1.41
C PHE A 279 7.14 -1.64 -1.26
N PHE A 280 8.24 -2.34 -1.51
CA PHE A 280 8.30 -3.79 -1.39
C PHE A 280 9.66 -4.28 -0.89
N PRO A 281 9.71 -5.46 -0.24
CA PRO A 281 10.96 -6.04 0.20
C PRO A 281 11.80 -6.53 -0.99
N VAL A 282 13.11 -6.38 -0.87
CA VAL A 282 14.11 -6.87 -1.83
C VAL A 282 15.04 -7.82 -1.09
N HIS A 283 15.22 -9.02 -1.65
CA HIS A 283 16.17 -10.01 -1.17
C HIS A 283 16.82 -10.71 -2.36
N ASN A 284 18.03 -10.29 -2.69
CA ASN A 284 18.74 -10.74 -3.90
C ASN A 284 19.18 -12.21 -3.84
N SER A 285 19.18 -12.83 -2.66
CA SER A 285 19.51 -14.25 -2.48
C SER A 285 18.29 -15.18 -2.54
N ASN A 286 17.06 -14.67 -2.46
CA ASN A 286 15.85 -15.48 -2.51
C ASN A 286 15.23 -15.42 -3.91
N ILE A 287 15.30 -16.53 -4.64
CA ILE A 287 14.83 -16.62 -6.03
C ILE A 287 13.34 -16.29 -6.19
N LEU A 288 12.50 -16.54 -5.17
CA LEU A 288 11.07 -16.21 -5.21
C LEU A 288 10.84 -14.70 -5.04
N ILE A 289 11.67 -14.01 -4.26
CA ILE A 289 11.61 -12.55 -4.14
C ILE A 289 12.16 -11.89 -5.40
N VAL A 290 13.26 -12.40 -5.95
CA VAL A 290 13.77 -11.96 -7.26
C VAL A 290 12.70 -12.14 -8.35
N GLY A 291 12.02 -13.29 -8.37
CA GLY A 291 10.90 -13.54 -9.26
C GLY A 291 9.75 -12.55 -9.08
N ARG A 292 9.45 -12.17 -7.83
CA ARG A 292 8.41 -11.17 -7.51
C ARG A 292 8.74 -9.80 -8.09
N VAL A 293 9.97 -9.32 -7.88
CA VAL A 293 10.44 -8.03 -8.41
C VAL A 293 10.44 -8.04 -9.95
N TYR A 294 10.94 -9.13 -10.55
CA TYR A 294 10.91 -9.31 -12.00
C TYR A 294 9.49 -9.25 -12.56
N ASN A 295 8.53 -9.91 -11.93
CA ASN A 295 7.14 -9.91 -12.36
C ASN A 295 6.51 -8.52 -12.29
N MET A 296 6.85 -7.72 -11.27
CA MET A 296 6.40 -6.33 -11.16
C MET A 296 6.94 -5.50 -12.31
N TYR A 297 8.25 -5.58 -12.57
CA TYR A 297 8.88 -4.92 -13.72
C TYR A 297 8.24 -5.32 -15.05
N LEU A 298 8.12 -6.62 -15.32
CA LEU A 298 7.51 -7.14 -16.55
C LEU A 298 6.08 -6.60 -16.74
N SER A 299 5.25 -6.65 -15.69
CA SER A 299 3.87 -6.16 -15.77
C SER A 299 3.79 -4.64 -15.93
N SER A 300 4.68 -3.88 -15.29
CA SER A 300 4.75 -2.43 -15.45
C SER A 300 5.16 -2.04 -16.87
N GLU A 301 6.14 -2.73 -17.45
CA GLU A 301 6.60 -2.47 -18.82
C GLU A 301 5.52 -2.73 -19.88
N MET A 302 4.62 -3.70 -19.67
CA MET A 302 3.48 -3.95 -20.57
C MET A 302 2.52 -2.76 -20.68
N LEU A 303 2.44 -1.93 -19.64
CA LEU A 303 1.54 -0.77 -19.56
C LEU A 303 2.28 0.57 -19.71
N ASN A 304 3.61 0.56 -19.71
CA ASN A 304 4.43 1.76 -19.68
C ASN A 304 4.32 2.54 -21.00
N GLY A 305 3.91 3.80 -20.93
CA GLY A 305 3.64 4.63 -22.09
C GLY A 305 2.30 4.34 -22.78
N LYS A 306 1.44 3.48 -22.22
CA LYS A 306 0.12 3.19 -22.80
C LYS A 306 -0.76 4.44 -22.75
N ILE A 307 -1.26 4.85 -23.91
CA ILE A 307 -2.30 5.87 -24.05
C ILE A 307 -3.66 5.18 -23.94
N ILE A 308 -4.57 5.78 -23.18
CA ILE A 308 -5.94 5.31 -22.98
C ILE A 308 -6.87 6.43 -23.45
N ASP A 309 -7.65 6.15 -24.50
CA ASP A 309 -8.55 7.13 -25.11
C ASP A 309 -9.77 7.42 -24.22
N VAL A 310 -10.46 8.52 -24.52
CA VAL A 310 -11.69 8.91 -23.82
C VAL A 310 -12.75 7.84 -23.99
N GLY A 311 -13.32 7.35 -22.87
CA GLY A 311 -14.31 6.28 -22.84
C GLY A 311 -13.73 4.87 -23.04
N GLU A 312 -12.42 4.73 -23.24
CA GLU A 312 -11.79 3.41 -23.36
C GLU A 312 -11.84 2.69 -22.01
N THR A 313 -12.22 1.41 -22.05
CA THR A 313 -12.24 0.53 -20.87
C THR A 313 -11.05 -0.41 -20.91
N ILE A 314 -10.25 -0.41 -19.84
CA ILE A 314 -9.08 -1.26 -19.68
C ILE A 314 -9.36 -2.36 -18.65
N SER A 315 -9.02 -3.59 -19.01
CA SER A 315 -9.05 -4.76 -18.14
C SER A 315 -7.62 -5.18 -17.83
N MET A 316 -7.23 -5.13 -16.56
CA MET A 316 -5.84 -5.41 -16.17
C MET A 316 -5.42 -6.84 -16.51
N ASN A 317 -6.31 -7.81 -16.34
CA ASN A 317 -6.03 -9.19 -16.75
C ASN A 317 -5.79 -9.34 -18.27
N ASP A 318 -6.38 -8.48 -19.11
CA ASP A 318 -6.14 -8.53 -20.56
C ASP A 318 -4.82 -7.87 -20.94
N GLU A 319 -4.40 -6.84 -20.19
CA GLU A 319 -3.15 -6.11 -20.43
C GLU A 319 -1.91 -6.84 -19.89
N ILE A 320 -1.99 -7.36 -18.66
CA ILE A 320 -0.85 -7.96 -17.95
C ILE A 320 -1.02 -9.44 -17.67
N GLY A 321 -2.16 -10.03 -18.03
CA GLY A 321 -2.29 -11.47 -18.06
C GLY A 321 -1.81 -12.04 -19.39
N PRO A 322 -1.91 -13.35 -19.56
CA PRO A 322 -2.11 -14.37 -18.52
C PRO A 322 -0.83 -14.62 -17.72
N TYR A 323 -0.97 -14.95 -16.43
CA TYR A 323 0.16 -15.12 -15.49
C TYR A 323 0.79 -16.53 -15.54
N ARG A 324 1.66 -16.79 -16.53
CA ARG A 324 2.28 -18.11 -16.76
C ARG A 324 3.73 -18.01 -17.22
N SER A 325 4.47 -19.12 -17.18
CA SER A 325 5.88 -19.16 -17.62
C SER A 325 6.05 -18.74 -19.08
N GLU A 326 5.10 -19.11 -19.94
CA GLU A 326 5.16 -18.89 -21.40
C GLU A 326 5.00 -17.41 -21.76
N THR A 327 4.42 -16.60 -20.87
CA THR A 327 4.32 -15.13 -20.99
C THR A 327 5.43 -14.41 -20.24
N GLY A 328 6.46 -15.15 -19.79
CA GLY A 328 7.67 -14.60 -19.18
C GLY A 328 7.64 -14.53 -17.66
N TYR A 329 6.48 -14.72 -17.02
CA TYR A 329 6.37 -14.64 -15.56
C TYR A 329 7.21 -15.70 -14.84
N LYS A 330 7.77 -15.31 -13.69
CA LYS A 330 8.53 -16.16 -12.77
C LYS A 330 7.66 -16.60 -11.61
N LYS A 331 8.04 -17.71 -10.98
CA LYS A 331 7.43 -18.15 -9.72
C LYS A 331 7.78 -17.16 -8.61
N ALA A 332 6.78 -16.75 -7.86
CA ALA A 332 6.90 -15.81 -6.75
C ALA A 332 5.78 -16.08 -5.74
N PRO A 333 5.86 -15.53 -4.51
CA PRO A 333 4.78 -15.66 -3.54
C PRO A 333 3.49 -15.05 -4.09
N ILE A 334 2.38 -15.75 -3.91
CA ILE A 334 1.05 -15.30 -4.34
C ILE A 334 0.09 -15.22 -3.15
N ALA A 335 -0.87 -14.32 -3.22
CA ALA A 335 -1.94 -14.24 -2.25
C ALA A 335 -3.02 -15.31 -2.55
N SER A 336 -2.74 -16.56 -2.21
CA SER A 336 -3.68 -17.69 -2.34
C SER A 336 -3.91 -18.38 -1.01
N LYS A 337 -5.12 -18.92 -0.82
CA LYS A 337 -5.49 -19.68 0.38
C LYS A 337 -4.93 -21.10 0.40
N THR A 338 -4.47 -21.60 -0.74
CA THR A 338 -4.15 -23.03 -0.94
C THR A 338 -2.75 -23.27 -1.51
N VAL A 339 -2.11 -22.24 -2.06
CA VAL A 339 -0.81 -22.36 -2.71
C VAL A 339 0.04 -21.15 -2.33
N ASP A 340 1.26 -21.37 -1.86
CA ASP A 340 2.12 -20.29 -1.38
C ASP A 340 2.85 -19.53 -2.50
N TYR A 341 2.98 -20.13 -3.69
CA TYR A 341 3.70 -19.54 -4.82
C TYR A 341 3.09 -19.93 -6.18
N GLY A 342 3.23 -19.02 -7.15
CA GLY A 342 2.75 -19.20 -8.52
C GLY A 342 3.40 -18.21 -9.46
N TYR A 343 3.07 -18.31 -10.75
CA TYR A 343 3.52 -17.34 -11.74
C TYR A 343 2.78 -16.02 -11.57
N GLY A 344 3.49 -14.90 -11.75
CA GLY A 344 2.90 -13.55 -11.67
C GLY A 344 2.77 -12.99 -10.26
N GLY A 345 3.28 -13.67 -9.21
CA GLY A 345 3.36 -13.06 -7.88
C GLY A 345 4.10 -11.72 -7.93
N GLY A 346 3.52 -10.67 -7.34
CA GLY A 346 3.97 -9.27 -7.47
C GLY A 346 3.03 -8.39 -8.28
N THR A 347 2.35 -8.93 -9.30
CA THR A 347 1.43 -8.19 -10.18
C THR A 347 0.29 -7.51 -9.42
N CYS A 348 -0.21 -8.09 -8.33
CA CYS A 348 -1.23 -7.44 -7.51
C CYS A 348 -0.75 -6.13 -6.84
N GLN A 349 0.53 -6.02 -6.49
CA GLN A 349 1.06 -4.76 -5.96
C GLN A 349 1.14 -3.71 -7.06
N MET A 350 1.48 -4.12 -8.29
CA MET A 350 1.41 -3.23 -9.44
C MET A 350 -0.01 -2.76 -9.72
N ASN A 351 -0.97 -3.69 -9.73
CA ASN A 351 -2.38 -3.38 -9.92
C ASN A 351 -2.92 -2.45 -8.81
N THR A 352 -2.51 -2.68 -7.56
CA THR A 352 -2.86 -1.81 -6.42
C THR A 352 -2.22 -0.43 -6.52
N THR A 353 -0.99 -0.33 -7.01
CA THR A 353 -0.34 0.99 -7.23
C THR A 353 -1.12 1.77 -8.29
N THR A 354 -1.45 1.11 -9.40
CA THR A 354 -2.26 1.67 -10.50
C THR A 354 -3.62 2.13 -10.01
N TYR A 355 -4.33 1.29 -9.26
CA TYR A 355 -5.62 1.62 -8.64
C TYR A 355 -5.54 2.91 -7.80
N ASN A 356 -4.55 3.00 -6.90
CA ASN A 356 -4.41 4.18 -6.04
C ASN A 356 -3.98 5.43 -6.80
N THR A 357 -3.32 5.30 -7.96
CA THR A 357 -3.11 6.45 -8.86
C THR A 357 -4.42 6.86 -9.53
N LEU A 358 -5.19 5.92 -10.07
CA LEU A 358 -6.42 6.21 -10.82
C LEU A 358 -7.52 6.87 -9.97
N ILE A 359 -7.73 6.43 -8.72
CA ILE A 359 -8.82 6.96 -7.87
C ILE A 359 -8.60 8.41 -7.40
N GLN A 360 -7.44 9.03 -7.70
CA GLN A 360 -7.17 10.44 -7.36
C GLN A 360 -7.77 11.42 -8.37
N ILE A 361 -8.23 10.90 -9.51
CA ILE A 361 -8.76 11.64 -10.66
C ILE A 361 -10.08 11.00 -11.13
N PRO A 362 -10.91 11.70 -11.93
CA PRO A 362 -12.18 11.16 -12.44
C PRO A 362 -12.04 9.99 -13.42
N ILE A 363 -11.73 8.81 -12.87
CA ILE A 363 -11.67 7.52 -13.56
C ILE A 363 -12.68 6.58 -12.91
N LEU A 364 -13.53 5.96 -13.73
CA LEU A 364 -14.53 5.03 -13.23
C LEU A 364 -13.94 3.62 -13.08
N ILE A 365 -13.90 3.12 -11.84
CA ILE A 365 -13.52 1.73 -11.55
C ILE A 365 -14.77 0.84 -11.69
N LYS A 366 -14.95 0.23 -12.87
CA LYS A 366 -16.13 -0.60 -13.20
C LYS A 366 -16.16 -1.94 -12.46
N HIS A 367 -14.98 -2.49 -12.18
CA HIS A 367 -14.85 -3.72 -11.40
C HIS A 367 -13.55 -3.70 -10.60
N ARG A 368 -13.61 -4.13 -9.35
CA ARG A 368 -12.45 -4.30 -8.49
C ARG A 368 -12.63 -5.43 -7.51
N ARG A 369 -11.56 -6.20 -7.32
CA ARG A 369 -11.49 -7.22 -6.29
C ARG A 369 -10.39 -6.88 -5.29
N VAL A 370 -10.71 -6.80 -4.00
CA VAL A 370 -9.70 -6.77 -2.93
C VAL A 370 -9.14 -8.18 -2.66
N HIS A 371 -7.91 -8.28 -2.16
CA HIS A 371 -7.27 -9.56 -1.80
C HIS A 371 -8.03 -10.28 -0.69
N SER A 372 -8.35 -9.53 0.35
CA SER A 372 -9.01 -10.03 1.54
C SER A 372 -9.70 -8.89 2.29
N ARG A 373 -10.46 -9.24 3.32
CA ARG A 373 -11.06 -8.26 4.25
C ARG A 373 -10.02 -7.45 5.03
N SER A 374 -8.79 -7.96 5.15
CA SER A 374 -7.66 -7.30 5.82
C SER A 374 -6.79 -6.50 4.84
N GLY A 375 -7.16 -6.42 3.56
CA GLY A 375 -6.39 -5.73 2.53
C GLY A 375 -5.05 -6.40 2.19
N ALA A 376 -4.14 -5.62 1.63
CA ALA A 376 -2.76 -5.99 1.36
C ALA A 376 -1.80 -5.11 2.17
N VAL A 377 -0.68 -5.67 2.65
CA VAL A 377 0.25 -4.97 3.58
C VAL A 377 0.88 -3.69 3.01
N TYR A 378 0.87 -3.52 1.69
CA TYR A 378 1.44 -2.38 0.98
C TYR A 378 0.42 -1.27 0.64
N ALA A 379 -0.84 -1.40 1.07
CA ALA A 379 -1.88 -0.39 0.86
C ALA A 379 -2.86 -0.34 2.06
N PRO A 380 -3.54 0.79 2.31
CA PRO A 380 -4.59 0.85 3.32
C PRO A 380 -5.69 -0.21 3.08
N VAL A 381 -6.38 -0.63 4.14
CA VAL A 381 -7.41 -1.66 4.04
C VAL A 381 -8.54 -1.19 3.11
N GLY A 382 -8.83 -1.98 2.08
CA GLY A 382 -9.85 -1.65 1.08
C GLY A 382 -9.37 -0.75 -0.05
N PHE A 383 -8.11 -0.31 -0.01
CA PHE A 383 -7.44 0.43 -1.07
C PHE A 383 -6.52 -0.45 -1.93
N ASP A 384 -6.79 -1.74 -1.98
CA ASP A 384 -6.06 -2.71 -2.79
C ASP A 384 -6.88 -3.22 -3.98
N ALA A 385 -6.17 -3.63 -5.03
CA ALA A 385 -6.72 -4.24 -6.23
C ALA A 385 -5.94 -5.52 -6.56
N ALA A 386 -6.59 -6.66 -6.41
CA ALA A 386 -6.07 -7.97 -6.73
C ALA A 386 -6.25 -8.28 -8.22
N THR A 387 -5.32 -9.06 -8.76
CA THR A 387 -5.33 -9.56 -10.13
C THR A 387 -4.99 -11.05 -10.13
N GLY A 388 -5.48 -11.80 -11.10
CA GLY A 388 -5.25 -13.25 -11.14
C GLY A 388 -6.00 -13.94 -12.26
N SER A 389 -5.70 -15.21 -12.49
CA SER A 389 -6.22 -15.95 -13.66
C SER A 389 -7.73 -16.20 -13.65
N LEU A 390 -8.42 -15.95 -12.53
CA LEU A 390 -9.87 -15.97 -12.49
C LEU A 390 -10.41 -14.61 -12.94
N ALA A 391 -11.35 -14.59 -13.89
CA ALA A 391 -11.95 -13.35 -14.40
C ALA A 391 -12.53 -12.44 -13.29
N SER A 392 -13.01 -13.03 -12.19
CA SER A 392 -13.53 -12.29 -11.03
C SER A 392 -12.46 -11.62 -10.18
N VAL A 393 -11.18 -11.99 -10.33
CA VAL A 393 -10.02 -11.38 -9.67
C VAL A 393 -9.32 -10.50 -10.70
N ASN A 394 -9.91 -9.32 -10.91
CA ASN A 394 -9.48 -8.36 -11.92
C ASN A 394 -9.75 -6.93 -11.41
N MET A 395 -9.13 -5.96 -12.05
CA MET A 395 -9.56 -4.56 -12.02
C MET A 395 -9.89 -4.13 -13.45
N ILE A 396 -11.06 -3.51 -13.61
CA ILE A 396 -11.51 -2.93 -14.88
C ILE A 396 -11.84 -1.48 -14.62
N PHE A 397 -11.28 -0.57 -15.41
CA PHE A 397 -11.52 0.86 -15.30
C PHE A 397 -11.81 1.48 -16.66
N GLU A 398 -12.45 2.63 -16.67
CA GLU A 398 -12.76 3.40 -17.87
C GLU A 398 -12.21 4.82 -17.74
N ASN A 399 -11.55 5.30 -18.79
CA ASN A 399 -11.11 6.67 -18.85
C ASN A 399 -12.31 7.61 -19.04
N THR A 400 -12.80 8.18 -17.95
CA THR A 400 -13.91 9.13 -17.96
C THR A 400 -13.45 10.58 -18.08
N LEU A 401 -12.16 10.87 -18.22
CA LEU A 401 -11.67 12.23 -18.43
C LEU A 401 -12.03 12.75 -19.83
N PRO A 402 -12.10 14.08 -20.03
CA PRO A 402 -12.41 14.67 -21.34
C PRO A 402 -11.23 14.63 -22.34
N TYR A 403 -10.17 13.89 -22.03
CA TYR A 403 -8.97 13.76 -22.86
C TYR A 403 -8.30 12.39 -22.65
N PRO A 404 -7.46 11.93 -23.60
CA PRO A 404 -6.67 10.72 -23.43
C PRO A 404 -5.64 10.88 -22.30
N ILE A 405 -5.34 9.78 -21.62
CA ILE A 405 -4.30 9.74 -20.56
C ILE A 405 -3.19 8.79 -20.93
N MET A 406 -1.98 9.04 -20.42
CA MET A 406 -0.84 8.14 -20.58
C MET A 406 -0.41 7.62 -19.20
N MET A 407 -0.25 6.30 -19.09
CA MET A 407 0.30 5.66 -17.90
C MET A 407 1.82 5.53 -18.01
N GLN A 408 2.54 5.88 -16.94
CA GLN A 408 3.99 5.72 -16.85
C GLN A 408 4.34 5.02 -15.54
N TYR A 409 5.26 4.07 -15.61
CA TYR A 409 5.76 3.33 -14.45
C TYR A 409 7.25 3.54 -14.25
N TYR A 410 7.65 3.53 -12.98
CA TYR A 410 9.04 3.43 -12.54
C TYR A 410 9.15 2.33 -11.50
N VAL A 411 10.08 1.41 -11.72
CA VAL A 411 10.40 0.32 -10.78
C VAL A 411 11.89 0.42 -10.48
N SER A 412 12.25 0.74 -9.24
CA SER A 412 13.65 0.85 -8.80
C SER A 412 13.84 0.12 -7.49
N GLU A 413 14.67 -0.93 -7.50
CA GLU A 413 14.93 -1.88 -6.41
C GLU A 413 13.70 -2.27 -5.58
N ASN A 414 13.30 -1.40 -4.64
CA ASN A 414 12.27 -1.60 -3.62
C ASN A 414 11.07 -0.64 -3.73
N VAL A 415 11.01 0.14 -4.80
CA VAL A 415 10.00 1.18 -5.09
C VAL A 415 9.28 0.85 -6.37
N LEU A 416 7.95 0.95 -6.35
CA LEU A 416 7.11 0.95 -7.54
C LEU A 416 6.25 2.21 -7.53
N THR A 417 6.32 2.97 -8.62
CA THR A 417 5.54 4.21 -8.79
C THR A 417 4.80 4.18 -10.11
N CYS A 418 3.53 4.60 -10.09
CA CYS A 418 2.67 4.78 -11.25
C CYS A 418 2.28 6.27 -11.34
N LEU A 419 2.43 6.83 -12.53
CA LEU A 419 2.10 8.21 -12.88
C LEU A 419 1.07 8.21 -14.01
N ILE A 420 0.14 9.14 -13.96
CA ILE A 420 -0.83 9.40 -15.03
C ILE A 420 -0.60 10.81 -15.54
N TYR A 421 -0.40 10.94 -16.85
CA TYR A 421 -0.27 12.21 -17.55
C TYR A 421 -1.49 12.46 -18.43
N ARG A 422 -1.84 13.73 -18.67
CA ARG A 422 -2.70 14.09 -19.81
C ARG A 422 -1.90 13.80 -21.09
N ALA A 423 -2.40 12.92 -21.95
CA ALA A 423 -1.72 12.59 -23.21
C ALA A 423 -1.77 13.77 -24.20
N LYS A 424 -0.83 13.76 -25.16
CA LYS A 424 -0.63 14.85 -26.11
C LYS A 424 -1.65 14.92 -27.23
#